data_AF-A0A931VAH7-F1
#
_entry.id   AF-A0A931VAH7-F1
#
_cell.length_a   1.000
_cell.length_b   1.000
_cell.length_c   1.000
_cell.angle_alpha   90.00
_cell.angle_beta   90.00
_cell.angle_gamma   90.00
#
_symmetry.space_group_name_H-M   'P 1'
#
loop_
_entity.id
_entity.type
_entity.pdbx_description
1 polymer ?
#
loop_
_entity_poly.entity_id
_entity_poly.type
_entity_poly.pdbx_seq_one_letter_code
_entity_poly.pdbx_strand_id
1 'polypeptide(L)'
;MLFAEWMPDELLPRPMSNRRRRPFTQAVVFWLFLSQCLTRTQPCREAVRKLLAWLYLCRRPPISENTSAYCQARQNKLAEDFLQDIHQQIVVRVEAQAPAAYHWRSRRVGVVDGSTVSMPDTPLNQARYPQPSEQKKAADFQ
;
A
#
# COMPACT_ATOMS: atom_id res chain seq x y z
N MET A 1 6.79 14.00 4.10
CA MET A 1 6.00 12.87 3.57
C MET A 1 4.53 13.18 3.77
N LEU A 2 3.64 12.76 2.85
CA LEU A 2 2.18 13.03 2.94
C LEU A 2 1.56 12.53 4.25
N PHE A 3 2.14 11.49 4.86
CA PHE A 3 1.68 10.88 6.11
C PHE A 3 2.59 11.16 7.31
N ALA A 4 3.53 12.12 7.22
CA ALA A 4 4.51 12.35 8.28
C ALA A 4 3.85 12.65 9.64
N GLU A 5 2.72 13.36 9.62
CA GLU A 5 1.94 13.71 10.82
C GLU A 5 1.13 12.53 11.38
N TRP A 6 0.87 11.52 10.56
CA TRP A 6 0.08 10.33 10.92
C TRP A 6 0.93 9.06 11.06
N MET A 7 2.25 9.18 10.93
CA MET A 7 3.19 8.11 11.23
C MET A 7 3.56 8.21 12.72
N PRO A 8 2.97 7.39 13.61
CA PRO A 8 3.32 7.44 15.02
C PRO A 8 4.83 7.30 15.22
N ASP A 9 5.39 8.10 16.13
CA ASP A 9 6.81 8.03 16.50
C ASP A 9 7.21 6.62 16.97
N GLU A 10 6.25 5.82 17.45
CA GLU A 10 6.47 4.41 17.81
C GLU A 10 6.89 3.53 16.62
N LEU A 11 6.60 3.98 15.39
CA LEU A 11 7.00 3.29 14.16
C LEU A 11 8.42 3.62 13.72
N LEU A 12 9.02 4.68 14.30
CA LEU A 12 10.41 5.01 14.05
C LEU A 12 11.30 3.88 14.57
N PRO A 13 12.37 3.50 13.83
CA PRO A 13 13.36 2.56 14.34
C PRO A 13 13.93 3.09 15.67
N ARG A 14 13.57 2.44 16.79
CA ARG A 14 14.08 2.83 18.11
C ARG A 14 15.60 2.67 18.14
N PRO A 15 16.33 3.61 18.76
CA PRO A 15 17.74 3.41 19.05
C PRO A 15 17.85 2.33 20.14
N MET A 16 17.96 1.06 19.73
CA MET A 16 18.25 -0.04 20.66
C MET A 16 19.71 -0.46 20.49
N SER A 17 20.43 -0.57 21.60
CA SER A 17 21.77 -1.12 21.65
C SER A 17 21.72 -2.61 21.28
N ASN A 18 22.55 -3.00 20.31
CA ASN A 18 22.96 -4.39 20.05
C ASN A 18 22.02 -5.35 19.25
N ARG A 19 20.98 -4.89 18.54
CA ARG A 19 20.27 -5.72 17.53
C ARG A 19 20.36 -5.14 16.11
N ARG A 20 20.38 -6.02 15.10
CA ARG A 20 20.40 -5.66 13.67
C ARG A 20 19.25 -4.68 13.35
N ARG A 21 19.60 -3.45 12.95
CA ARG A 21 18.63 -2.41 12.56
C ARG A 21 17.78 -2.90 11.38
N ARG A 22 16.46 -2.96 11.55
CA ARG A 22 15.49 -3.26 10.47
C ARG A 22 14.65 -2.01 10.21
N PRO A 23 15.11 -1.08 9.35
CA PRO A 23 14.40 0.18 9.12
C PRO A 23 13.02 -0.01 8.49
N PHE A 24 12.85 -1.09 7.72
CA PHE A 24 11.58 -1.48 7.11
C PHE A 24 10.79 -2.39 8.04
N THR A 25 10.19 -1.81 9.10
CA THR A 25 9.17 -2.49 9.91
C THR A 25 7.87 -2.64 9.09
N GLN A 26 6.95 -3.51 9.51
CA GLN A 26 5.68 -3.71 8.77
C GLN A 26 4.89 -2.39 8.65
N ALA A 27 4.85 -1.61 9.72
CA ALA A 27 4.17 -0.31 9.73
C ALA A 27 4.87 0.74 8.87
N VAL A 28 6.21 0.83 8.89
CA VAL A 28 6.96 1.74 7.99
C VAL A 28 6.69 1.36 6.54
N VAL A 29 6.72 0.07 6.22
CA VAL A 29 6.46 -0.43 4.86
C VAL A 29 5.02 -0.16 4.44
N PHE A 30 4.04 -0.34 5.33
CA PHE A 30 2.63 -0.04 5.08
C PHE A 30 2.44 1.44 4.70
N TRP A 31 2.89 2.37 5.54
CA TRP A 31 2.74 3.81 5.28
C TRP A 31 3.53 4.25 4.06
N LEU A 32 4.73 3.71 3.86
CA LEU A 32 5.54 4.02 2.71
C LEU A 32 4.88 3.55 1.41
N PHE A 33 4.35 2.33 1.39
CA PHE A 33 3.63 1.77 0.26
C PHE A 33 2.31 2.50 -0.02
N LEU A 34 1.53 2.81 1.02
CA LEU A 34 0.32 3.62 0.88
C LEU A 34 0.64 5.00 0.26
N SER A 35 1.71 5.65 0.73
CA SER A 35 2.15 6.92 0.14
C SER A 35 2.61 6.79 -1.32
N GLN A 36 3.19 5.64 -1.68
CA GLN A 36 3.59 5.32 -3.04
C GLN A 36 2.36 5.12 -3.94
N CYS A 37 1.34 4.39 -3.47
CA CYS A 37 0.10 4.15 -4.21
C CYS A 37 -0.70 5.44 -4.45
N LEU A 38 -0.75 6.33 -3.47
CA LEU A 38 -1.49 7.59 -3.56
C LEU A 38 -0.76 8.67 -4.38
N THR A 39 0.53 8.45 -4.68
CA THR A 39 1.29 9.34 -5.56
C THR A 39 1.32 8.76 -6.97
N ARG A 40 0.77 9.49 -7.95
CA ARG A 40 0.76 9.06 -9.35
C ARG A 40 2.18 8.69 -9.81
N THR A 41 2.32 7.49 -10.39
CA THR A 41 3.56 7.02 -11.04
C THR A 41 4.82 7.09 -10.17
N GLN A 42 4.74 6.77 -8.87
CA GLN A 42 5.91 6.83 -7.99
C GLN A 42 6.73 5.53 -8.00
N PRO A 43 8.00 5.55 -8.47
CA PRO A 43 8.87 4.38 -8.42
C PRO A 43 9.38 4.11 -6.99
N CYS A 44 9.81 2.87 -6.71
CA CYS A 44 10.30 2.46 -5.38
C CYS A 44 11.45 3.34 -4.86
N ARG A 45 12.31 3.87 -5.74
CA ARG A 45 13.40 4.79 -5.37
C ARG A 45 12.89 6.07 -4.70
N GLU A 46 11.78 6.62 -5.18
CA GLU A 46 11.21 7.84 -4.63
C GLU A 46 10.56 7.56 -3.27
N ALA A 47 10.02 6.36 -3.07
CA ALA A 47 9.55 5.94 -1.75
C ALA A 47 10.75 5.91 -0.77
N VAL A 48 11.85 5.25 -1.13
CA VAL A 48 13.06 5.21 -0.27
C VAL A 48 13.62 6.62 0.00
N ARG A 49 13.63 7.51 -0.98
CA ARG A 49 14.04 8.92 -0.80
C ARG A 49 13.15 9.67 0.19
N LYS A 50 11.83 9.51 0.10
CA LYS A 50 10.88 10.09 1.05
C LYS A 50 11.17 9.60 2.48
N LEU A 51 11.48 8.30 2.66
CA LEU A 51 11.87 7.74 3.95
C LEU A 51 13.20 8.32 4.45
N LEU A 52 14.21 8.46 3.58
CA LEU A 52 15.50 9.07 3.94
C LEU A 52 15.34 10.53 4.39
N ALA A 53 14.56 11.32 3.65
CA ALA A 53 14.27 12.70 4.02
C ALA A 53 13.57 12.77 5.38
N TRP A 54 12.63 11.86 5.67
CA TRP A 54 11.96 11.80 6.96
C TRP A 54 12.92 11.40 8.10
N LEU A 55 13.78 10.40 7.89
CA LEU A 55 14.81 10.02 8.87
C LEU A 55 15.76 11.20 9.18
N TYR A 56 16.14 11.98 8.15
CA TYR A 56 16.95 13.18 8.31
C TYR A 56 16.24 14.22 9.20
N LEU A 57 14.97 14.53 8.92
CA LEU A 57 14.17 15.46 9.72
C LEU A 57 14.03 15.00 11.18
N CYS A 58 13.85 13.69 11.40
CA CYS A 58 13.75 13.09 12.73
C CYS A 58 15.12 12.88 13.41
N ARG A 59 16.24 13.38 12.83
CA ARG A 59 17.61 13.19 13.34
C ARG A 59 17.97 11.72 13.59
N ARG A 60 17.50 10.83 12.72
CA ARG A 60 17.80 9.39 12.73
C ARG A 60 18.91 9.09 11.72
N PRO A 61 19.72 8.04 11.95
CA PRO A 61 20.76 7.68 11.00
C PRO A 61 20.16 7.24 9.66
N PRO A 62 20.86 7.55 8.55
CA PRO A 62 20.39 7.21 7.22
C PRO A 62 20.38 5.71 6.98
N ILE A 63 19.64 5.30 5.96
CA ILE A 63 19.60 3.93 5.46
C ILE A 63 20.21 3.87 4.05
N SER A 64 20.40 2.68 3.49
CA SER A 64 20.81 2.56 2.09
C SER A 64 19.72 3.12 1.16
N GLU A 65 20.14 3.81 0.10
CA GLU A 65 19.27 4.25 -1.00
C GLU A 65 18.77 3.09 -1.88
N ASN A 66 19.33 1.89 -1.72
CA ASN A 66 18.96 0.73 -2.52
C ASN A 66 17.50 0.30 -2.25
N THR A 67 16.73 0.12 -3.32
CA THR A 67 15.32 -0.28 -3.26
C THR A 67 15.09 -1.74 -2.92
N SER A 68 16.10 -2.62 -3.04
CA SER A 68 15.94 -4.07 -2.85
C SER A 68 15.39 -4.41 -1.46
N ALA A 69 15.90 -3.77 -0.41
CA ALA A 69 15.42 -3.99 0.95
C ALA A 69 13.96 -3.56 1.13
N TYR A 70 13.55 -2.45 0.49
CA TYR A 70 12.16 -2.00 0.49
C TYR A 70 11.25 -2.97 -0.27
N CYS A 71 11.64 -3.39 -1.48
CA CYS A 71 10.86 -4.32 -2.30
C CYS A 71 10.66 -5.68 -1.59
N GLN A 72 11.72 -6.23 -1.02
CA GLN A 72 11.64 -7.47 -0.23
C GLN A 72 10.75 -7.30 1.00
N ALA A 73 10.87 -6.17 1.70
CA ALA A 73 10.05 -5.90 2.87
C ALA A 73 8.56 -5.75 2.48
N ARG A 74 8.25 -5.12 1.34
CA ARG A 74 6.88 -5.03 0.81
C ARG A 74 6.29 -6.43 0.58
N GLN A 75 7.02 -7.28 -0.15
CA GLN A 75 6.57 -8.64 -0.46
C GLN A 75 6.38 -9.51 0.79
N ASN A 76 7.27 -9.38 1.78
CA ASN A 76 7.29 -10.27 2.93
C ASN A 76 6.48 -9.78 4.14
N LYS A 77 6.06 -8.51 4.16
CA LYS A 77 5.39 -7.90 5.34
C LYS A 77 3.99 -7.39 5.08
N LEU A 78 3.59 -7.18 3.82
CA LEU A 78 2.24 -6.76 3.46
C LEU A 78 1.50 -7.94 2.83
N ALA A 79 1.16 -8.93 3.67
CA ALA A 79 0.27 -10.00 3.26
C ALA A 79 -1.11 -9.43 2.89
N GLU A 80 -1.80 -10.05 1.94
CA GLU A 80 -3.12 -9.59 1.49
C GLU A 80 -4.13 -9.57 2.64
N ASP A 81 -4.17 -10.64 3.46
CA ASP A 81 -5.06 -10.74 4.63
C ASP A 81 -4.86 -9.57 5.61
N PHE A 82 -3.62 -9.15 5.85
CA PHE A 82 -3.32 -8.00 6.69
C PHE A 82 -3.91 -6.69 6.13
N LEU A 83 -3.89 -6.52 4.81
CA LEU A 83 -4.49 -5.35 4.16
C LEU A 83 -6.02 -5.43 4.19
N GLN A 84 -6.59 -6.62 4.02
CA GLN A 84 -8.03 -6.86 4.14
C GLN A 84 -8.54 -6.57 5.55
N ASP A 85 -7.81 -6.97 6.58
CA ASP A 85 -8.14 -6.68 7.98
C ASP A 85 -8.18 -5.17 8.26
N ILE A 86 -7.17 -4.43 7.79
CA ILE A 86 -7.13 -2.96 7.90
C ILE A 86 -8.33 -2.35 7.17
N HIS A 87 -8.61 -2.81 5.95
CA HIS A 87 -9.74 -2.33 5.16
C HIS A 87 -11.06 -2.55 5.89
N GLN A 88 -11.29 -3.75 6.42
CA GLN A 88 -12.53 -4.08 7.13
C GLN A 88 -12.71 -3.22 8.39
N GLN A 89 -11.64 -2.96 9.14
CA GLN A 89 -11.70 -2.07 10.30
C GLN A 89 -12.05 -0.62 9.92
N ILE A 90 -11.50 -0.12 8.80
CA ILE A 90 -11.84 1.20 8.27
C ILE A 90 -13.32 1.23 7.87
N VAL A 91 -13.80 0.23 7.12
CA VAL A 91 -15.20 0.12 6.69
C VAL A 91 -16.14 0.17 7.89
N VAL A 92 -15.93 -0.68 8.90
CA VAL A 92 -16.78 -0.71 10.11
C VAL A 92 -16.79 0.65 10.81
N ARG A 93 -15.63 1.29 10.95
CA ARG A 93 -15.52 2.58 11.63
C ARG A 93 -16.21 3.71 10.86
N VAL A 94 -16.08 3.73 9.53
CA VAL A 94 -16.70 4.73 8.67
C VAL A 94 -18.21 4.53 8.60
N GLU A 95 -18.68 3.29 8.45
CA GLU A 95 -20.11 2.97 8.43
C GLU A 95 -20.80 3.31 9.75
N ALA A 96 -20.15 3.04 10.90
CA ALA A 96 -20.68 3.39 12.22
C ALA A 96 -20.80 4.92 12.44
N GLN A 97 -20.05 5.72 11.71
CA GLN A 97 -20.08 7.18 11.80
C GLN A 97 -20.96 7.83 10.74
N ALA A 98 -21.53 7.06 9.81
CA ALA A 98 -22.36 7.58 8.74
C ALA A 98 -23.70 8.12 9.28
N PRO A 99 -23.99 9.44 9.14
CA PRO A 99 -25.27 9.99 9.53
C PRO A 99 -26.43 9.36 8.76
N ALA A 100 -27.56 9.16 9.44
CA ALA A 100 -28.81 8.69 8.80
C ALA A 100 -29.29 9.65 7.69
N ALA A 101 -28.88 10.91 7.71
CA ALA A 101 -29.14 11.89 6.66
C ALA A 101 -28.51 11.53 5.29
N TYR A 102 -27.50 10.65 5.26
CA TYR A 102 -26.93 10.13 4.02
C TYR A 102 -27.76 9.01 3.39
N HIS A 103 -28.83 8.57 4.06
CA HIS A 103 -29.78 7.61 3.49
C HIS A 103 -30.82 8.32 2.61
N TRP A 104 -30.99 7.84 1.38
CA TRP A 104 -32.08 8.28 0.51
C TRP A 104 -33.32 7.42 0.77
N ARG A 105 -34.39 8.03 1.29
CA ARG A 105 -35.63 7.32 1.67
C ARG A 105 -35.37 6.10 2.58
N SER A 106 -34.52 6.28 3.59
CA SER A 106 -34.09 5.21 4.52
C SER A 106 -33.31 4.07 3.86
N ARG A 107 -32.74 4.29 2.66
CA ARG A 107 -31.88 3.32 1.96
C ARG A 107 -30.46 3.86 1.85
N ARG A 108 -29.48 2.96 1.95
CA ARG A 108 -28.07 3.25 1.70
C ARG A 108 -27.87 3.67 0.23
N VAL A 109 -27.12 4.75 0.02
CA VAL A 109 -26.67 5.18 -1.31
C VAL A 109 -25.26 4.68 -1.51
N GLY A 110 -25.02 3.95 -2.61
CA GLY A 110 -23.68 3.48 -2.99
C GLY A 110 -23.23 4.17 -4.28
N VAL A 111 -21.96 4.57 -4.34
CA VAL A 111 -21.29 5.01 -5.57
C VAL A 111 -20.35 3.89 -5.99
N VAL A 112 -20.45 3.47 -7.26
CA VAL A 112 -19.55 2.46 -7.84
C VAL A 112 -18.62 3.19 -8.81
N ASP A 113 -17.33 3.11 -8.53
CA ASP A 113 -16.28 3.57 -9.44
C ASP A 113 -15.50 2.35 -9.96
N GLY A 114 -15.19 2.34 -11.25
CA GLY A 114 -14.52 1.24 -11.91
C GLY A 114 -13.08 1.60 -12.25
N SER A 115 -12.12 0.78 -11.79
CA SER A 115 -10.72 0.89 -12.18
C SER A 115 -10.25 -0.37 -12.89
N THR A 116 -9.39 -0.22 -13.88
CA THR A 116 -8.75 -1.34 -14.58
C THR A 116 -7.26 -1.38 -14.27
N VAL A 117 -6.72 -2.59 -14.13
CA VAL A 117 -5.29 -2.83 -13.92
C VAL A 117 -4.82 -3.84 -14.96
N SER A 118 -3.70 -3.55 -15.62
CA SER A 118 -3.04 -4.51 -16.51
C SER A 118 -2.19 -5.47 -15.68
N MET A 119 -2.36 -6.76 -15.90
CA MET A 119 -1.60 -7.84 -15.25
C MET A 119 -1.05 -8.80 -16.31
N PRO A 120 0.08 -9.49 -16.05
CA PRO A 120 0.58 -10.51 -16.96
C PRO A 120 -0.42 -11.65 -17.13
N ASP A 121 -0.52 -12.17 -18.36
CA ASP A 121 -1.35 -13.30 -18.75
C ASP A 121 -0.80 -14.64 -18.24
N THR A 122 -0.62 -14.78 -16.92
CA THR A 122 -0.23 -16.07 -16.31
C THR A 122 -1.42 -17.03 -16.28
N PRO A 123 -1.21 -18.36 -16.31
CA PRO A 123 -2.31 -19.33 -16.24
C PRO A 123 -3.20 -19.13 -15.00
N LEU A 124 -2.60 -18.77 -13.86
CA LEU A 124 -3.33 -18.48 -12.62
C LEU A 124 -4.20 -17.22 -12.76
N ASN A 125 -3.68 -16.16 -13.39
CA ASN A 125 -4.44 -14.94 -13.64
C ASN A 125 -5.58 -15.19 -14.63
N GLN A 126 -5.33 -15.91 -15.73
CA GLN A 126 -6.38 -16.22 -16.71
C GLN A 126 -7.50 -17.10 -16.14
N ALA A 127 -7.17 -18.01 -15.22
CA ALA A 127 -8.17 -18.83 -14.54
C ALA A 127 -9.09 -18.00 -13.62
N ARG A 128 -8.56 -16.95 -12.98
CA ARG A 128 -9.32 -16.07 -12.06
C ARG A 128 -9.97 -14.88 -12.75
N TYR A 129 -9.33 -14.35 -13.78
CA TYR A 129 -9.70 -13.18 -14.56
C TYR A 129 -9.63 -13.54 -16.05
N PRO A 130 -10.65 -14.24 -16.59
CA PRO A 130 -10.64 -14.68 -17.97
C PRO A 130 -10.60 -13.49 -18.93
N GLN A 131 -9.98 -13.68 -20.09
CA GLN A 131 -9.95 -12.64 -21.12
C GLN A 131 -11.38 -12.29 -21.56
N PRO A 132 -11.67 -10.99 -21.78
CA PRO A 132 -12.92 -10.56 -22.40
C PRO A 132 -13.15 -11.30 -23.72
N SER A 133 -14.40 -11.61 -24.05
CA SER A 133 -14.75 -12.35 -25.27
C SER A 133 -14.29 -11.66 -26.57
N GLU A 134 -14.06 -10.35 -26.53
CA GLU A 134 -13.58 -9.53 -27.64
C GLU A 134 -12.06 -9.57 -27.80
N GLN A 135 -11.33 -10.01 -26.78
CA GLN A 135 -9.88 -10.10 -26.79
C GLN A 135 -9.49 -11.46 -27.38
N LYS A 136 -8.77 -11.43 -28.51
CA LYS A 136 -8.21 -12.65 -29.11
C LYS A 136 -7.26 -13.28 -28.09
N LYS A 137 -7.41 -14.60 -27.84
CA LYS A 137 -6.38 -15.41 -27.16
C LYS A 137 -5.04 -15.01 -27.73
N ALA A 138 -4.16 -14.46 -26.89
CA ALA A 138 -2.89 -13.92 -27.35
C ALA A 138 -2.17 -14.98 -28.20
N ALA A 139 -1.98 -14.66 -29.48
CA ALA A 139 -0.98 -15.32 -30.31
C ALA A 139 0.39 -14.85 -29.81
N ASP A 140 1.35 -15.75 -29.78
CA ASP A 140 2.69 -15.57 -29.25
C ASP A 140 3.31 -14.24 -29.70
N PHE A 141 3.55 -13.34 -28.76
CA PHE A 141 4.40 -12.18 -29.00
C PHE A 141 5.85 -12.68 -29.05
N GLN A 142 6.40 -12.77 -30.27
CA GLN A 142 7.80 -13.10 -30.57
C GLN A 142 8.79 -12.12 -29.93
#